data_AF-A0A2G9RVL6-F1
#
_entry.id   AF-A0A2G9RVL6-F1
#
_cell.length_a   1.000
_cell.length_b   1.000
_cell.length_c   1.000
_cell.angle_alpha   90.00
_cell.angle_beta   90.00
_cell.angle_gamma   90.00
#
_symmetry.space_group_name_H-M   'P 1'
#
loop_
_entity.id
_entity.type
_entity.pdbx_description
1 polymer ?
#
loop_
_entity_poly.entity_id
_entity_poly.type
_entity_poly.pdbx_seq_one_letter_code
_entity_poly.pdbx_strand_id
1 'polypeptide(L)'
;MDMFDQDDDIGVVALCDEEPSSTGELNYYELVRNEIAGERQYLRELNLIIKVFREAFLENKKLFTSNEIEIIFSNILDIHELTVKLLGLIEDTVEMTDESSPHPLVGSCFEDLAEEQAFDPYETLSADILTTHFQEHFNNLMAKPNVPLYFQVRIFCAVSMVLGYFFYLQLKCFL
;
A
#
# COMPACT_ATOMS: atom_id res chain seq x y z
N MET A 1 64.32 -38.69 -18.79
CA MET A 1 64.53 -37.50 -19.65
C MET A 1 63.96 -37.87 -21.00
N ASP A 2 62.77 -37.34 -21.32
CA ASP A 2 62.06 -37.29 -22.61
C ASP A 2 60.69 -36.69 -22.26
N MET A 3 60.48 -35.37 -22.45
CA MET A 3 60.01 -34.71 -23.69
C MET A 3 58.74 -35.34 -24.25
N PHE A 4 57.62 -34.62 -24.15
CA PHE A 4 56.82 -34.20 -25.30
C PHE A 4 55.82 -33.15 -24.83
N ASP A 5 56.08 -31.89 -25.20
CA ASP A 5 55.10 -30.80 -25.20
C ASP A 5 54.15 -31.02 -26.39
N GLN A 6 52.84 -30.97 -26.12
CA GLN A 6 51.82 -30.64 -27.10
C GLN A 6 50.92 -29.59 -26.47
N ASP A 7 51.15 -28.35 -26.90
CA ASP A 7 50.18 -27.28 -26.83
C ASP A 7 48.92 -27.71 -27.61
N ASP A 8 47.78 -27.71 -26.94
CA ASP A 8 46.53 -27.29 -27.55
C ASP A 8 45.63 -26.69 -26.46
N ASP A 9 45.50 -25.37 -26.61
CA ASP A 9 44.70 -24.41 -25.87
C ASP A 9 43.20 -24.74 -25.99
N ILE A 10 42.62 -25.40 -24.99
CA ILE A 10 41.19 -25.33 -24.68
C ILE A 10 41.08 -25.01 -23.20
N GLY A 11 40.80 -23.72 -22.97
CA GLY A 11 40.65 -23.11 -21.67
C GLY A 11 39.80 -23.93 -20.72
N VAL A 12 40.30 -23.98 -19.49
CA VAL A 12 39.62 -24.40 -18.27
C VAL A 12 38.18 -23.88 -18.30
N VAL A 13 37.25 -24.75 -18.68
CA VAL A 13 35.82 -24.52 -18.48
C VAL A 13 35.65 -24.64 -16.97
N ALA A 14 35.82 -23.51 -16.29
CA ALA A 14 35.37 -23.34 -14.92
C ALA A 14 33.94 -23.87 -14.89
N LEU A 15 33.72 -24.86 -14.04
CA LEU A 15 32.41 -25.36 -13.69
C LEU A 15 31.66 -24.17 -13.07
N CYS A 16 31.02 -23.37 -13.92
CA CYS A 16 29.93 -22.52 -13.50
C CYS A 16 28.83 -23.52 -13.10
N ASP A 17 28.67 -23.69 -11.81
CA ASP A 17 27.41 -24.15 -11.21
C ASP A 17 26.33 -23.14 -11.60
N GLU A 18 25.85 -23.22 -12.84
CA GLU A 18 24.56 -22.66 -13.23
C GLU A 18 23.50 -23.61 -12.65
N GLU A 19 23.24 -23.49 -11.34
CA GLU A 19 21.97 -23.97 -10.83
C GLU A 19 20.85 -23.18 -11.54
N PRO A 20 19.86 -23.86 -12.14
CA PRO A 20 18.70 -23.19 -12.66
C PRO A 20 17.95 -22.64 -11.45
N SER A 21 18.08 -21.33 -11.19
CA SER A 21 17.30 -20.65 -10.16
C SER A 21 15.83 -20.58 -10.64
N SER A 22 15.13 -21.71 -10.55
CA SER A 22 13.68 -21.76 -10.62
C SER A 22 13.15 -21.53 -9.22
N THR A 23 12.96 -20.28 -8.86
CA THR A 23 12.04 -19.90 -7.80
C THR A 23 11.48 -18.55 -8.22
N GLY A 24 10.17 -18.44 -8.38
CA GLY A 24 9.49 -17.20 -8.76
C GLY A 24 9.53 -16.13 -7.65
N GLU A 25 10.64 -16.04 -6.92
CA GLU A 25 10.90 -15.07 -5.87
C GLU A 25 11.41 -13.80 -6.53
N LEU A 26 10.63 -12.72 -6.40
CA LEU A 26 11.06 -11.39 -6.80
C LEU A 26 12.30 -11.01 -5.98
N ASN A 27 13.30 -10.41 -6.61
CA ASN A 27 14.43 -9.85 -5.88
C ASN A 27 13.92 -8.73 -4.95
N TYR A 28 14.53 -8.56 -3.77
CA TYR A 28 14.15 -7.56 -2.77
C TYR A 28 13.97 -6.16 -3.39
N TYR A 29 14.87 -5.76 -4.30
CA TYR A 29 14.76 -4.49 -5.02
C TYR A 29 13.48 -4.36 -5.86
N GLU A 30 13.02 -5.45 -6.49
CA GLU A 30 11.74 -5.46 -7.21
C GLU A 30 10.55 -5.37 -6.26
N LEU A 31 10.63 -6.01 -5.08
CA LEU A 31 9.62 -5.88 -4.03
C LEU A 31 9.48 -4.43 -3.57
N VAL A 32 10.59 -3.73 -3.32
CA VAL A 32 10.58 -2.31 -2.94
C VAL A 32 9.98 -1.44 -4.04
N ARG A 33 10.35 -1.69 -5.31
CA ARG A 33 9.78 -0.95 -6.44
C ARG A 33 8.28 -1.17 -6.57
N ASN A 34 7.83 -2.41 -6.42
CA ASN A 34 6.41 -2.75 -6.44
C ASN A 34 5.68 -2.09 -5.27
N GLU A 35 6.32 -1.99 -4.11
CA GLU A 35 5.74 -1.33 -2.95
C GLU A 35 5.53 0.16 -3.16
N ILE A 36 6.54 0.87 -3.65
CA ILE A 36 6.41 2.29 -3.99
C ILE A 36 5.29 2.50 -5.01
N ALA A 37 5.18 1.62 -6.02
CA ALA A 37 4.11 1.69 -7.00
C ALA A 37 2.73 1.44 -6.39
N GLY A 38 2.63 0.48 -5.47
CA GLY A 38 1.43 0.15 -4.70
C GLY A 38 0.98 1.30 -3.82
N GLU A 39 1.87 1.84 -2.99
CA GLU A 39 1.63 2.99 -2.12
C GLU A 39 1.18 4.22 -2.92
N ARG A 40 1.82 4.51 -4.07
CA ARG A 40 1.40 5.60 -4.96
C ARG A 40 0.02 5.38 -5.56
N GLN A 41 -0.33 4.14 -5.90
CA GLN A 41 -1.66 3.82 -6.41
C GLN A 41 -2.70 3.96 -5.30
N TYR A 42 -2.43 3.43 -4.12
CA TYR A 42 -3.30 3.54 -2.96
C TYR A 42 -3.52 4.99 -2.54
N LEU A 43 -2.46 5.81 -2.51
CA LEU A 43 -2.55 7.24 -2.24
C LEU A 43 -3.42 7.98 -3.27
N ARG A 44 -3.38 7.61 -4.55
CA ARG A 44 -4.28 8.17 -5.58
C ARG A 44 -5.75 7.82 -5.28
N GLU A 45 -6.00 6.61 -4.81
CA GLU A 45 -7.34 6.14 -4.46
C GLU A 45 -7.86 6.84 -3.21
N LEU A 46 -7.03 7.00 -2.17
CA LEU A 46 -7.34 7.82 -1.01
C LEU A 46 -7.66 9.27 -1.40
N ASN A 47 -6.86 9.85 -2.29
CA ASN A 47 -7.12 11.19 -2.81
C ASN A 47 -8.46 11.28 -3.56
N LEU A 48 -8.85 10.25 -4.31
CA LEU A 48 -10.16 10.20 -4.94
C LEU A 48 -11.28 10.16 -3.89
N ILE A 49 -11.13 9.35 -2.84
CA ILE A 49 -12.08 9.28 -1.71
C ILE A 49 -12.24 10.65 -1.06
N ILE A 50 -11.13 11.30 -0.73
CA ILE A 50 -11.13 12.56 0.02
C ILE A 50 -11.58 13.73 -0.86
N LYS A 51 -10.93 13.94 -2.00
CA LYS A 51 -11.11 15.15 -2.81
C LYS A 51 -12.30 15.11 -3.75
N VAL A 52 -12.84 13.92 -4.06
CA VAL A 52 -14.01 13.80 -4.93
C VAL A 52 -15.24 13.42 -4.14
N PHE A 53 -15.17 12.36 -3.34
CA PHE A 53 -16.35 11.88 -2.63
C PHE A 53 -16.64 12.68 -1.37
N ARG A 54 -15.68 12.78 -0.45
CA ARG A 54 -15.89 13.49 0.82
C ARG A 54 -16.18 14.99 0.61
N GLU A 55 -15.43 15.65 -0.28
CA GLU A 55 -15.69 17.05 -0.64
C GLU A 55 -17.10 17.25 -1.24
N ALA A 56 -17.55 16.38 -2.15
CA ALA A 56 -18.91 16.49 -2.70
C ALA A 56 -20.00 16.37 -1.62
N PHE A 57 -19.79 15.57 -0.57
CA PHE A 57 -20.75 15.48 0.54
C PHE A 57 -20.74 16.75 1.38
N LEU A 58 -19.56 17.33 1.65
CA LEU A 58 -19.40 18.56 2.41
C LEU A 58 -20.01 19.78 1.70
N GLU A 59 -19.94 19.83 0.37
CA GLU A 59 -20.56 20.89 -0.43
C GLU A 59 -22.10 20.80 -0.41
N ASN A 60 -22.64 19.59 -0.31
CA ASN A 60 -24.09 19.32 -0.33
C ASN A 60 -24.72 19.31 1.09
N LYS A 61 -24.50 20.37 1.87
CA LYS A 61 -24.98 20.52 3.27
C LYS A 61 -26.50 20.39 3.47
N LYS A 62 -27.29 20.45 2.39
CA LYS A 62 -28.75 20.23 2.42
C LYS A 62 -29.12 18.75 2.44
N LEU A 63 -28.22 17.87 1.99
CA LEU A 63 -28.45 16.43 1.86
C LEU A 63 -27.71 15.63 2.94
N PHE A 64 -26.57 16.16 3.39
CA PHE A 64 -25.68 15.50 4.35
C PHE A 64 -25.34 16.44 5.51
N THR A 65 -25.41 15.91 6.73
CA THR A 65 -24.89 16.58 7.92
C THR A 65 -23.42 16.22 8.14
N SER A 66 -22.68 17.07 8.86
CA SER A 66 -21.28 16.79 9.20
C SER A 66 -21.10 15.44 9.91
N ASN A 67 -22.02 15.07 10.81
CA ASN A 67 -22.00 13.80 11.52
C ASN A 67 -22.19 12.59 10.57
N GLU A 68 -23.09 12.68 9.59
CA GLU A 68 -23.25 11.61 8.59
C GLU A 68 -21.96 11.43 7.77
N ILE A 69 -21.28 12.52 7.43
CA ILE A 69 -20.00 12.48 6.69
C ILE A 69 -18.90 11.87 7.55
N GLU A 70 -18.82 12.24 8.82
CA GLU A 70 -17.86 11.66 9.77
C GLU A 70 -18.08 10.15 9.93
N ILE A 71 -19.32 9.67 10.00
CA ILE A 71 -19.58 8.22 10.09
C ILE A 71 -19.15 7.48 8.80
N ILE A 72 -19.39 8.05 7.61
CA ILE A 72 -19.07 7.39 6.33
C ILE A 72 -17.57 7.31 6.08
N PHE A 73 -16.87 8.42 6.35
CA PHE A 73 -15.46 8.56 6.01
C PHE A 73 -14.54 8.29 7.20
N SER A 74 -15.08 8.19 8.42
CA SER A 74 -14.32 7.94 9.66
C SER A 74 -13.04 8.79 9.70
N ASN A 75 -11.92 8.21 10.08
CA ASN A 75 -10.60 8.80 10.16
C ASN A 75 -9.76 8.61 8.87
N ILE A 76 -10.39 8.61 7.69
CA ILE A 76 -9.68 8.42 6.40
C ILE A 76 -8.56 9.44 6.15
N LEU A 77 -8.64 10.62 6.77
CA LEU A 77 -7.60 11.65 6.67
C LEU A 77 -6.31 11.21 7.37
N ASP A 78 -6.43 10.54 8.53
CA ASP A 78 -5.29 10.05 9.29
C ASP A 78 -4.60 8.90 8.54
N ILE A 79 -5.39 8.03 7.88
CA ILE A 79 -4.87 6.99 6.99
C ILE A 79 -4.11 7.62 5.80
N HIS A 80 -4.67 8.66 5.20
CA HIS A 80 -3.97 9.37 4.12
C HIS A 80 -2.65 10.00 4.59
N GLU A 81 -2.63 10.61 5.77
CA GLU A 81 -1.40 11.17 6.36
C GLU A 81 -0.35 10.08 6.59
N LEU A 82 -0.74 8.94 7.17
CA LEU A 82 0.11 7.78 7.36
C LEU A 82 0.69 7.27 6.03
N THR A 83 -0.14 7.11 4.99
CA THR A 83 0.30 6.67 3.67
C THR A 83 1.30 7.65 3.04
N VAL A 84 1.09 8.96 3.19
CA VAL A 84 2.06 9.97 2.73
C VAL A 84 3.37 9.86 3.49
N LYS A 85 3.32 9.68 4.83
CA LYS A 85 4.51 9.51 5.68
C LYS A 85 5.30 8.26 5.28
N LEU A 86 4.62 7.12 5.17
CA LEU A 86 5.23 5.84 4.79
C LEU A 86 5.89 5.91 3.40
N LEU A 87 5.16 6.39 2.39
CA LEU A 87 5.69 6.53 1.04
C LEU A 87 6.92 7.44 1.01
N GLY A 88 6.87 8.58 1.71
CA GLY A 88 8.00 9.50 1.83
C GLY A 88 9.24 8.85 2.46
N LEU A 89 9.07 8.12 3.56
CA LEU A 89 10.17 7.41 4.24
C LEU A 89 10.81 6.34 3.33
N ILE A 90 10.00 5.59 2.59
CA ILE A 90 10.49 4.59 1.63
C ILE A 90 11.25 5.29 0.50
N GLU A 91 10.69 6.34 -0.09
CA GLU A 91 11.32 7.10 -1.19
C GLU A 91 12.65 7.72 -0.75
N ASP A 92 12.70 8.36 0.42
CA ASP A 92 13.91 8.94 1.00
C ASP A 92 14.98 7.87 1.25
N THR A 93 14.59 6.71 1.79
CA THR A 93 15.52 5.60 2.02
C THR A 93 16.12 5.07 0.73
N VAL A 94 15.31 4.96 -0.33
CA VAL A 94 15.79 4.55 -1.65
C VAL A 94 16.74 5.60 -2.24
N GLU A 95 16.42 6.89 -2.12
CA GLU A 95 17.25 7.98 -2.63
C GLU A 95 18.60 8.08 -1.90
N MET A 96 18.62 7.82 -0.58
CA MET A 96 19.81 7.92 0.26
C MET A 96 20.67 6.64 0.29
N THR A 97 20.22 5.55 -0.35
CA THR A 97 20.99 4.31 -0.42
C THR A 97 22.16 4.45 -1.39
N ASP A 98 23.37 4.16 -0.92
CA ASP A 98 24.60 4.18 -1.72
C ASP A 98 24.51 3.18 -2.90
N GLU A 99 24.99 3.58 -4.08
CA GLU A 99 25.04 2.72 -5.29
C GLU A 99 25.83 1.42 -5.07
N SER A 100 26.75 1.39 -4.09
CA SER A 100 27.50 0.21 -3.69
C SER A 100 26.71 -0.77 -2.81
N SER A 101 25.54 -0.37 -2.30
CA SER A 101 24.67 -1.24 -1.50
C SER A 101 23.87 -2.19 -2.38
N PRO A 102 23.68 -3.45 -1.96
CA PRO A 102 22.98 -4.44 -2.79
C PRO A 102 21.49 -4.14 -2.98
N HIS A 103 20.85 -3.47 -2.00
CA HIS A 103 19.46 -3.02 -2.05
C HIS A 103 19.17 -2.00 -0.92
N PRO A 104 18.18 -1.10 -1.08
CA PRO A 104 17.76 -0.16 -0.03
C PRO A 104 17.10 -0.92 1.13
N LEU A 105 17.35 -0.56 2.38
CA LEU A 105 16.80 -1.28 3.56
C LEU A 105 15.52 -0.63 4.07
N VAL A 106 14.46 -0.65 3.26
CA VAL A 106 13.20 0.07 3.58
C VAL A 106 12.38 -0.57 4.71
N GLY A 107 12.78 -1.76 5.19
CA GLY A 107 12.13 -2.44 6.31
C GLY A 107 12.15 -1.62 7.61
N SER A 108 13.22 -0.85 7.86
CA SER A 108 13.30 0.02 9.03
C SER A 108 12.21 1.09 9.04
N CYS A 109 11.77 1.58 7.87
CA CYS A 109 10.66 2.53 7.78
C CYS A 109 9.37 1.97 8.37
N PHE A 110 9.10 0.68 8.15
CA PHE A 110 7.93 0.01 8.70
C PHE A 110 8.08 -0.27 10.20
N GLU A 111 9.28 -0.69 10.63
CA GLU A 111 9.59 -0.93 12.04
C GLU A 111 9.41 0.34 12.87
N ASP A 112 9.98 1.46 12.43
CA ASP A 112 9.86 2.76 13.12
C ASP A 112 8.39 3.19 13.25
N LEU A 113 7.61 3.06 12.17
CA LEU A 113 6.18 3.41 12.18
C LEU A 113 5.36 2.47 13.06
N ALA A 114 5.69 1.18 13.10
CA ALA A 114 5.02 0.21 13.95
C ALA A 114 5.33 0.46 15.44
N GLU A 115 6.59 0.78 15.78
CA GLU A 115 6.99 1.15 17.14
C GLU A 115 6.24 2.40 17.64
N GLU A 116 6.02 3.37 16.75
CA GLU A 116 5.23 4.58 17.03
C GLU A 116 3.70 4.35 17.06
N GLN A 117 3.21 3.11 16.86
CA GLN A 117 1.78 2.80 16.73
C GLN A 117 1.09 3.61 15.62
N ALA A 118 1.84 3.97 14.57
CA ALA A 118 1.34 4.84 13.51
C ALA A 118 0.20 4.19 12.68
N PHE A 119 0.02 2.87 12.77
CA PHE A 119 -0.99 2.11 12.03
C PHE A 119 -2.36 1.99 12.74
N ASP A 120 -2.49 2.46 13.99
CA ASP A 120 -3.74 2.50 14.76
C ASP A 120 -4.94 3.14 14.02
N PRO A 121 -4.76 4.14 13.12
CA PRO A 121 -5.87 4.67 12.34
C PRO A 121 -6.64 3.61 11.56
N TYR A 122 -5.99 2.54 11.10
CA TYR A 122 -6.69 1.46 10.43
C TYR A 122 -7.55 0.59 11.36
N GLU A 123 -7.14 0.41 12.63
CA GLU A 123 -7.96 -0.27 13.62
C GLU A 123 -9.26 0.52 13.82
N THR A 124 -9.14 1.83 14.06
CA THR A 124 -10.29 2.74 14.21
C THR A 124 -11.22 2.67 13.00
N LEU A 125 -10.67 2.82 11.79
CA LEU A 125 -11.47 2.75 10.58
C LEU A 125 -12.20 1.40 10.49
N SER A 126 -11.49 0.29 10.69
CA SER A 126 -12.06 -1.04 10.58
C SER A 126 -13.18 -1.28 11.60
N ALA A 127 -13.00 -0.79 12.82
CA ALA A 127 -14.01 -0.85 13.87
C ALA A 127 -15.27 -0.08 13.48
N ASP A 128 -15.13 1.10 12.87
CA ASP A 128 -16.24 1.93 12.44
C ASP A 128 -17.02 1.31 11.27
N ILE A 129 -16.33 0.93 10.19
CA ILE A 129 -16.97 0.55 8.92
C ILE A 129 -17.49 -0.89 8.88
N LEU A 130 -17.00 -1.77 9.76
CA LEU A 130 -17.48 -3.14 9.87
C LEU A 130 -18.72 -3.27 10.75
N THR A 131 -19.15 -2.20 11.41
CA THR A 131 -20.36 -2.23 12.24
C THR A 131 -21.63 -2.40 11.39
N THR A 132 -22.62 -3.12 11.93
CA THR A 132 -23.97 -3.17 11.34
C THR A 132 -24.60 -1.78 11.27
N HIS A 133 -24.32 -0.94 12.27
CA HIS A 133 -24.76 0.45 12.30
C HIS A 133 -24.25 1.25 11.10
N PHE A 134 -22.98 1.11 10.73
CA PHE A 134 -22.43 1.73 9.51
C PHE A 134 -23.17 1.26 8.26
N GLN A 135 -23.39 -0.05 8.11
CA GLN A 135 -24.08 -0.60 6.94
C GLN A 135 -25.51 -0.08 6.82
N GLU A 136 -26.27 -0.06 7.92
CA GLU A 136 -27.62 0.48 7.95
C GLU A 136 -27.62 1.98 7.62
N HIS A 137 -26.72 2.74 8.24
CA HIS A 137 -26.64 4.18 8.01
C HIS A 137 -26.26 4.50 6.56
N PHE A 138 -25.26 3.82 6.02
CA PHE A 138 -24.82 3.95 4.64
C PHE A 138 -25.95 3.61 3.67
N ASN A 139 -26.64 2.49 3.87
CA ASN A 139 -27.75 2.09 3.01
C ASN A 139 -28.91 3.10 3.04
N ASN A 140 -29.27 3.58 4.23
CA ASN A 140 -30.31 4.61 4.38
C ASN A 140 -29.93 5.91 3.68
N LEU A 141 -28.64 6.27 3.74
CA LEU A 141 -28.13 7.46 3.08
C LEU A 141 -28.15 7.32 1.56
N MET A 142 -27.70 6.18 1.04
CA MET A 142 -27.69 5.90 -0.41
C MET A 142 -29.10 5.74 -0.99
N ALA A 143 -30.08 5.38 -0.17
CA ALA A 143 -31.49 5.30 -0.57
C ALA A 143 -32.18 6.67 -0.72
N LYS A 144 -31.55 7.77 -0.30
CA LYS A 144 -32.11 9.12 -0.47
C LYS A 144 -32.25 9.43 -1.97
N PRO A 145 -33.42 9.89 -2.47
CA PRO A 145 -33.72 10.01 -3.90
C PRO A 145 -32.83 11.01 -4.67
N ASN A 146 -32.05 11.83 -3.96
CA ASN A 146 -31.14 12.83 -4.52
C ASN A 146 -29.67 12.41 -4.42
N VAL A 147 -29.37 11.18 -4.01
CA VAL A 147 -27.99 10.64 -4.02
C VAL A 147 -27.78 9.90 -5.34
N PRO A 148 -26.91 10.40 -6.24
CA PRO A 148 -26.68 9.74 -7.51
C PRO A 148 -26.14 8.32 -7.32
N LEU A 149 -26.68 7.36 -8.07
CA LEU A 149 -26.34 5.94 -8.01
C LEU A 149 -24.83 5.65 -8.17
N TYR A 150 -24.12 6.55 -8.85
CA TYR A 150 -22.66 6.54 -8.99
C TYR A 150 -21.92 6.70 -7.65
N PHE A 151 -22.45 7.45 -6.68
CA PHE A 151 -21.86 7.57 -5.34
C PHE A 151 -21.92 6.23 -4.58
N GLN A 152 -23.02 5.50 -4.73
CA GLN A 152 -23.25 4.24 -4.01
C GLN A 152 -22.24 3.15 -4.39
N VAL A 153 -22.03 2.91 -5.69
CA VAL A 153 -21.10 1.86 -6.16
C VAL A 153 -19.65 2.22 -5.82
N ARG A 154 -19.27 3.49 -5.94
CA ARG A 154 -17.86 3.89 -5.82
C ARG A 154 -17.40 4.04 -4.38
N ILE A 155 -18.28 4.41 -3.44
CA ILE A 155 -17.94 4.44 -2.01
C ILE A 155 -17.78 3.01 -1.46
N PHE A 156 -18.63 2.06 -1.87
CA PHE A 156 -18.49 0.67 -1.43
C PHE A 156 -17.17 0.04 -1.92
N CYS A 157 -16.77 0.30 -3.17
CA CYS A 157 -15.45 -0.07 -3.68
C CYS A 157 -14.32 0.58 -2.88
N ALA A 158 -14.41 1.89 -2.61
CA ALA A 158 -13.42 2.60 -1.81
C ALA A 158 -13.22 2.01 -0.42
N VAL A 159 -14.31 1.73 0.31
CA VAL A 159 -14.26 1.10 1.64
C VAL A 159 -13.60 -0.28 1.57
N SER A 160 -13.96 -1.08 0.56
CA SER A 160 -13.37 -2.42 0.36
C SER A 160 -11.86 -2.34 0.05
N MET A 161 -11.43 -1.34 -0.71
CA MET A 161 -10.03 -1.12 -1.07
C MET A 161 -9.20 -0.73 0.15
N VAL A 162 -9.71 0.16 1.00
CA VAL A 162 -9.01 0.58 2.23
C VAL A 162 -8.88 -0.57 3.23
N LEU A 163 -9.94 -1.37 3.41
CA LEU A 163 -9.86 -2.59 4.23
C LEU A 163 -8.88 -3.61 3.65
N GLY A 164 -8.91 -3.85 2.33
CA GLY A 164 -7.98 -4.75 1.68
C GLY A 164 -6.52 -4.33 1.90
N TYR A 165 -6.25 -3.02 1.83
CA TYR A 165 -4.92 -2.47 2.09
C TYR A 165 -4.48 -2.63 3.55
N PHE A 166 -5.39 -2.46 4.50
CA PHE A 166 -5.09 -2.71 5.92
C PHE A 166 -4.62 -4.15 6.15
N PHE A 167 -5.35 -5.14 5.62
CA PHE A 167 -4.94 -6.54 5.75
C PHE A 167 -3.60 -6.83 5.07
N TYR A 168 -3.32 -6.14 3.96
CA TYR A 168 -2.02 -6.21 3.28
C TYR A 168 -0.87 -5.68 4.15
N LEU A 169 -1.04 -4.48 4.74
CA LEU A 169 -0.04 -3.88 5.63
C LEU A 169 0.19 -4.73 6.89
N GLN A 170 -0.87 -5.28 7.48
CA GLN A 170 -0.77 -6.19 8.61
C GLN A 170 0.09 -7.42 8.26
N LEU A 171 -0.13 -8.03 7.09
CA LEU A 171 0.68 -9.17 6.67
C LEU A 171 2.17 -8.82 6.55
N LYS A 172 2.50 -7.56 6.23
CA LYS A 172 3.88 -7.08 6.06
C LYS A 172 4.58 -6.64 7.34
N CYS A 173 3.85 -6.08 8.29
CA CYS A 173 4.43 -5.68 9.57
C CYS A 173 4.72 -6.90 10.47
N PHE A 174 4.05 -8.03 10.22
CA PHE A 174 4.15 -9.26 11.03
C PHE A 174 4.95 -10.41 10.37
N LEU A 175 5.55 -10.20 9.19
CA LEU A 175 6.47 -11.12 8.51
C LEU A 175 7.88 -10.51 8.43
#